data_AF-A0A3D4D8Z6-F1
#
_entry.id   AF-A0A3D4D8Z6-F1
#
_cell.length_a   1.000
_cell.length_b   1.000
_cell.length_c   1.000
_cell.angle_alpha   90.00
_cell.angle_beta   90.00
_cell.angle_gamma   90.00
#
_symmetry.space_group_name_H-M   'P 1'
#
loop_
_entity.id
_entity.type
_entity.pdbx_description
1 polymer ?
#
loop_
_entity_poly.entity_id
_entity_poly.type
_entity_poly.pdbx_seq_one_letter_code
_entity_poly.pdbx_strand_id
1 'polypeptide(L)'
;MQNAYPDYYPLFHCIADRCRHNCCIGWEIDVDGDSLAAYDQIGGEMGERLHKCIDRSGEMPHFLLGEQERCPFLNGKNLCDLILYGGEGMLCQICTDHPRYRSFFSERTEIGVGLCCEEAARLILTKPEKTTLVVTGEGELDEEETALLTLRDRLFTLAQNREEPIERRIEQILSACGAHVPDVPLAQWAEFYLSLERMDEVWTGILEALREHADELPLDDFAAHMKGRETEYEQLLIYFLYRHVPTALDDGDVSSKAAFAVLSVRLLFSLGALHLLLRGEFTVEDQIELCRLYSAEVEYSDDNMDALFDALL
;
A
#
# COMPACT_ATOMS: atom_id res chain seq x y z
N MET A 1 25.82 0.50 3.16
CA MET A 1 24.39 0.71 2.85
C MET A 1 23.59 0.18 4.01
N GLN A 2 23.00 1.09 4.77
CA GLN A 2 22.10 0.80 5.87
C GLN A 2 20.74 0.39 5.29
N ASN A 3 20.08 -0.61 5.87
CA ASN A 3 18.70 -0.95 5.53
C ASN A 3 17.82 -0.76 6.75
N ALA A 4 16.60 -0.28 6.54
CA ALA A 4 15.58 -0.29 7.58
C ALA A 4 14.22 -0.75 7.07
N TYR A 5 13.46 -1.43 7.92
CA TYR A 5 12.16 -1.95 7.58
C TYR A 5 11.31 -2.14 8.83
N PRO A 6 9.96 -2.11 8.74
CA PRO A 6 9.09 -2.45 9.85
C PRO A 6 9.32 -3.90 10.30
N ASP A 7 9.19 -4.18 11.59
CA ASP A 7 9.42 -5.51 12.17
C ASP A 7 8.51 -6.62 11.60
N TYR A 8 7.40 -6.26 10.96
CA TYR A 8 6.54 -7.20 10.22
C TYR A 8 7.05 -7.53 8.80
N TYR A 9 7.93 -6.72 8.21
CA TYR A 9 8.40 -6.90 6.82
C TYR A 9 9.03 -8.29 6.58
N PRO A 10 9.94 -8.81 7.44
CA PRO A 10 10.52 -10.13 7.24
C PRO A 10 9.54 -11.30 7.36
N LEU A 11 8.31 -11.05 7.85
CA LEU A 11 7.25 -12.07 7.95
C LEU A 11 6.44 -12.18 6.66
N PHE A 12 6.59 -11.23 5.73
CA PHE A 12 5.85 -11.21 4.48
C PHE A 12 6.37 -12.28 3.52
N HIS A 13 5.45 -13.16 3.13
CA HIS A 13 5.63 -14.13 2.05
C HIS A 13 4.33 -14.23 1.26
N CYS A 14 4.44 -14.38 -0.06
CA CYS A 14 3.26 -14.59 -0.90
C CYS A 14 2.49 -15.84 -0.43
N ILE A 15 1.19 -15.70 -0.21
CA ILE A 15 0.31 -16.81 0.23
C ILE A 15 -0.21 -17.65 -0.94
N ALA A 16 0.23 -17.35 -2.17
CA ALA A 16 -0.01 -18.10 -3.39
C ALA A 16 -1.49 -18.48 -3.60
N ASP A 17 -1.84 -19.77 -3.57
CA ASP A 17 -3.17 -20.30 -3.84
C ASP A 17 -4.23 -19.85 -2.82
N ARG A 18 -3.81 -19.39 -1.65
CA ARG A 18 -4.72 -18.84 -0.64
C ARG A 18 -5.09 -17.39 -0.92
N CYS A 19 -4.42 -16.73 -1.86
CA CYS A 19 -4.69 -15.34 -2.21
C CYS A 19 -6.01 -15.25 -2.99
N ARG A 20 -6.95 -14.41 -2.54
CA ARG A 20 -8.21 -14.12 -3.25
C ARG A 20 -7.99 -13.21 -4.45
N HIS A 21 -6.90 -12.45 -4.43
CA HIS A 21 -6.52 -11.49 -5.47
C HIS A 21 -5.35 -12.01 -6.28
N ASN A 22 -5.14 -11.41 -7.44
CA ASN A 22 -4.05 -11.79 -8.33
C ASN A 22 -3.29 -10.54 -8.76
N CYS A 23 -2.07 -10.37 -8.27
CA CYS A 23 -1.14 -9.36 -8.78
C CYS A 23 -0.60 -9.69 -10.18
N CYS A 24 -1.15 -10.68 -10.88
CA CYS A 24 -0.70 -11.12 -12.20
C CYS A 24 -1.81 -10.95 -13.26
N ILE A 25 -2.73 -10.02 -13.04
CA ILE A 25 -3.86 -9.70 -13.93
C ILE A 25 -3.95 -8.18 -14.03
N GLY A 26 -4.16 -7.65 -15.24
CA GLY A 26 -4.54 -6.24 -15.45
C GLY A 26 -3.37 -5.25 -15.55
N TRP A 27 -2.13 -5.72 -15.55
CA TRP A 27 -0.95 -4.87 -15.80
C TRP A 27 0.14 -5.65 -16.53
N GLU A 28 0.93 -4.92 -17.31
CA GLU A 28 2.07 -5.44 -18.03
C GLU A 28 3.25 -5.63 -17.06
N ILE A 29 3.92 -6.77 -17.17
CA ILE A 29 5.04 -7.13 -16.29
C ILE A 29 6.29 -7.17 -17.15
N ASP A 30 7.15 -6.19 -16.97
CA ASP A 30 8.47 -6.18 -17.57
C ASP A 30 9.36 -7.28 -16.99
N VAL A 31 10.23 -7.79 -17.85
CA VAL A 31 11.25 -8.79 -17.54
C VAL A 31 12.60 -8.10 -17.62
N ASP A 32 13.23 -7.94 -16.46
CA ASP A 32 14.58 -7.39 -16.37
C ASP A 32 15.61 -8.25 -17.11
N GLY A 33 16.73 -7.64 -17.48
CA GLY A 33 17.76 -8.29 -18.31
C GLY A 33 18.39 -9.53 -17.68
N ASP A 34 18.57 -9.55 -16.35
CA ASP A 34 19.15 -10.68 -15.64
C ASP A 34 18.19 -11.88 -15.66
N SER A 35 16.90 -11.63 -15.41
CA SER A 35 15.84 -12.63 -15.50
C SER A 35 15.65 -13.15 -16.91
N LEU A 36 15.70 -12.26 -17.92
CA LEU A 36 15.63 -12.67 -19.32
C LEU A 36 16.78 -13.60 -19.69
N ALA A 37 18.02 -13.25 -19.30
CA ALA A 37 19.19 -14.07 -19.54
C ALA A 37 19.11 -15.43 -18.83
N ALA A 38 18.56 -15.46 -17.61
CA ALA A 38 18.30 -16.69 -16.87
C ALA A 38 17.24 -17.57 -17.57
N TYR A 39 16.14 -16.96 -18.02
CA TYR A 39 15.07 -17.66 -18.74
C TYR A 39 15.54 -18.26 -20.06
N ASP A 40 16.45 -17.60 -20.78
CA ASP A 40 17.02 -18.11 -22.04
C ASP A 40 17.91 -19.36 -21.83
N GLN A 41 18.34 -19.65 -20.60
CA GLN A 41 19.05 -20.89 -20.27
C GLN A 41 18.10 -22.05 -19.89
N ILE A 42 16.80 -21.78 -19.75
CA ILE A 42 15.82 -22.79 -19.37
C ILE A 42 15.42 -23.60 -20.60
N GLY A 43 15.64 -24.91 -20.54
CA GLY A 43 15.20 -25.84 -21.59
C GLY A 43 13.81 -26.44 -21.34
N GLY A 44 13.34 -27.24 -22.29
CA GLY A 44 12.09 -27.99 -22.18
C GLY A 44 10.85 -27.11 -22.29
N GLU A 45 9.70 -27.64 -21.83
CA GLU A 45 8.40 -26.99 -21.98
C GLU A 45 8.34 -25.59 -21.34
N MET A 46 8.97 -25.41 -20.18
CA MET A 46 9.01 -24.08 -19.53
C MET A 46 9.82 -23.07 -20.34
N GLY A 47 10.97 -23.47 -20.89
CA GLY A 47 11.77 -22.63 -21.78
C GLY A 47 11.02 -22.22 -23.04
N GLU A 48 10.33 -23.17 -23.68
CA GLU A 48 9.49 -22.90 -24.86
C GLU A 48 8.37 -21.90 -24.53
N ARG A 49 7.72 -22.04 -23.37
CA ARG A 49 6.73 -21.07 -22.88
C ARG A 49 7.36 -19.69 -22.65
N LEU A 50 8.47 -19.59 -21.94
CA LEU A 50 9.21 -18.33 -21.69
C LEU A 50 9.60 -17.64 -23.00
N HIS A 51 10.11 -18.37 -23.97
CA HIS A 51 10.43 -17.80 -25.28
C HIS A 51 9.20 -17.28 -26.02
N LYS A 52 8.10 -18.04 -26.01
CA LYS A 52 6.87 -17.68 -26.71
C LYS A 52 6.11 -16.52 -26.06
N CYS A 53 6.17 -16.42 -24.73
CA CYS A 53 5.33 -15.53 -23.93
C CYS A 53 6.02 -14.25 -23.49
N ILE A 54 7.23 -13.97 -23.97
CA ILE A 54 7.95 -12.71 -23.71
C ILE A 54 8.12 -11.96 -25.03
N ASP A 55 7.57 -10.75 -25.14
CA ASP A 55 7.93 -9.85 -26.23
C ASP A 55 9.34 -9.29 -25.98
N ARG A 56 10.15 -9.29 -27.04
CA ARG A 56 11.54 -8.80 -27.05
C ARG A 56 11.77 -7.79 -28.17
N SER A 57 10.70 -7.34 -28.84
CA SER A 57 10.78 -6.46 -29.99
C SER A 57 11.06 -5.01 -29.62
N GLY A 58 10.74 -4.61 -28.39
CA GLY A 58 10.98 -3.28 -27.82
C GLY A 58 12.21 -3.21 -26.91
N GLU A 59 12.45 -2.02 -26.38
CA GLU A 59 13.55 -1.75 -25.43
C GLU A 59 13.32 -2.41 -24.06
N MET A 60 12.06 -2.63 -23.69
CA MET A 60 11.66 -3.28 -22.44
C MET A 60 10.94 -4.60 -22.74
N PRO A 61 11.62 -5.75 -22.57
CA PRO A 61 10.99 -7.05 -22.66
C PRO A 61 9.91 -7.22 -21.61
N HIS A 62 8.77 -7.80 -21.96
CA HIS A 62 7.64 -7.97 -21.05
C HIS A 62 6.86 -9.25 -21.36
N PHE A 63 6.07 -9.73 -20.38
CA PHE A 63 5.19 -10.86 -20.59
C PHE A 63 3.99 -10.50 -21.48
N LEU A 64 3.76 -11.27 -22.54
CA LEU A 64 2.57 -11.17 -23.38
C LEU A 64 1.35 -11.68 -22.62
N LEU A 65 0.50 -10.75 -22.17
CA LEU A 65 -0.73 -11.07 -21.45
C LEU A 65 -1.70 -11.86 -22.34
N GLY A 66 -2.36 -12.84 -21.74
CA GLY A 66 -3.38 -13.67 -22.37
C GLY A 66 -4.76 -13.05 -22.34
N GLU A 67 -5.79 -13.89 -22.48
CA GLU A 67 -7.18 -13.46 -22.32
C GLU A 67 -7.42 -12.84 -20.94
N GLN A 68 -8.23 -11.78 -20.89
CA GLN A 68 -8.54 -11.02 -19.68
C GLN A 68 -7.30 -10.45 -18.97
N GLU A 69 -6.28 -10.08 -19.75
CA GLU A 69 -5.06 -9.43 -19.24
C GLU A 69 -4.31 -10.28 -18.19
N ARG A 70 -4.43 -11.61 -18.29
CA ARG A 70 -3.79 -12.55 -17.38
C ARG A 70 -2.35 -12.83 -17.78
N CYS A 71 -1.43 -12.85 -16.82
CA CYS A 71 -0.07 -13.31 -17.03
C CYS A 71 -0.04 -14.74 -17.62
N PRO A 72 0.80 -15.02 -18.63
CA PRO A 72 0.88 -16.33 -19.30
C PRO A 72 1.39 -17.46 -18.39
N PHE A 73 1.93 -17.13 -17.22
CA PHE A 73 2.37 -18.07 -16.19
C PHE A 73 1.36 -18.20 -15.04
N LEU A 74 0.23 -17.49 -15.06
CA LEU A 74 -0.83 -17.65 -14.07
C LEU A 74 -1.79 -18.77 -14.52
N ASN A 75 -1.64 -19.96 -13.93
CA ASN A 75 -2.41 -21.13 -14.36
C ASN A 75 -3.90 -21.06 -13.99
N GLY A 76 -4.67 -22.07 -14.41
CA GLY A 76 -6.12 -22.15 -14.16
C GLY A 76 -6.54 -22.26 -12.69
N LYS A 77 -5.59 -22.43 -11.76
CA LYS A 77 -5.80 -22.37 -10.31
C LYS A 77 -5.34 -21.05 -9.69
N ASN A 78 -5.05 -20.03 -10.51
CA ASN A 78 -4.49 -18.75 -10.07
C ASN A 78 -3.14 -18.89 -9.34
N LEU A 79 -2.33 -19.88 -9.76
CA LEU A 79 -0.99 -20.09 -9.24
C LEU A 79 0.06 -19.72 -10.29
N CYS A 80 1.15 -19.10 -9.85
CA CYS A 80 2.28 -18.76 -10.71
C CYS A 80 3.12 -20.00 -11.04
N ASP A 81 3.11 -20.42 -12.30
CA ASP A 81 3.86 -21.57 -12.81
C ASP A 81 5.38 -21.38 -12.70
N LEU A 82 5.89 -20.15 -12.71
CA LEU A 82 7.32 -19.88 -12.50
C LEU A 82 7.75 -20.24 -11.07
N ILE A 83 6.94 -19.85 -10.08
CA ILE A 83 7.14 -20.25 -8.68
C ILE A 83 7.01 -21.76 -8.52
N LEU A 84 5.99 -22.38 -9.14
CA LEU A 84 5.80 -23.83 -9.08
C LEU A 84 6.97 -24.60 -9.73
N TYR A 85 7.60 -24.03 -10.76
CA TYR A 85 8.69 -24.66 -11.48
C TYR A 85 10.03 -24.56 -10.75
N GLY A 86 10.39 -23.38 -10.24
CA GLY A 86 11.73 -23.14 -9.68
C GLY A 86 11.78 -22.23 -8.45
N GLY A 87 10.64 -21.96 -7.81
CA GLY A 87 10.54 -21.13 -6.61
C GLY A 87 10.66 -19.63 -6.87
N GLU A 88 10.83 -18.84 -5.81
CA GLU A 88 10.93 -17.37 -5.90
C GLU A 88 12.11 -16.90 -6.76
N GLY A 89 13.18 -17.68 -6.86
CA GLY A 89 14.34 -17.35 -7.71
C GLY A 89 14.05 -17.39 -9.22
N MET A 90 12.84 -17.80 -9.63
CA MET A 90 12.35 -17.72 -11.00
C MET A 90 11.61 -16.43 -11.31
N LEU A 91 11.36 -15.57 -10.33
CA LEU A 91 10.59 -14.34 -10.54
C LEU A 91 11.50 -13.25 -11.11
N CYS A 92 10.97 -12.48 -12.07
CA CYS A 92 11.62 -11.24 -12.49
C CYS A 92 11.58 -10.20 -11.36
N GLN A 93 12.36 -9.14 -11.51
CA GLN A 93 12.49 -8.10 -10.49
C GLN A 93 11.12 -7.54 -10.11
N ILE A 94 10.27 -7.19 -11.07
CA ILE A 94 8.93 -6.66 -10.80
C ILE A 94 8.08 -7.63 -9.95
N CYS A 95 8.10 -8.92 -10.28
CA CYS A 95 7.38 -9.95 -9.53
C CYS A 95 7.97 -10.20 -8.14
N THR A 96 9.29 -10.06 -7.99
CA THR A 96 9.98 -10.21 -6.70
C THR A 96 9.73 -8.99 -5.80
N ASP A 97 9.70 -7.82 -6.42
CA ASP A 97 9.53 -6.56 -5.73
C ASP A 97 8.08 -6.40 -5.31
N HIS A 98 7.08 -6.57 -6.18
CA HIS A 98 5.68 -6.38 -5.78
C HIS A 98 5.26 -7.31 -4.62
N PRO A 99 4.63 -6.81 -3.54
CA PRO A 99 4.13 -5.44 -3.28
C PRO A 99 5.13 -4.55 -2.51
N ARG A 100 6.39 -4.95 -2.40
CA ARG A 100 7.46 -4.20 -1.74
C ARG A 100 7.73 -2.89 -2.45
N TYR A 101 7.97 -1.85 -1.65
CA TYR A 101 8.41 -0.55 -2.11
C TYR A 101 9.69 -0.16 -1.37
N ARG A 102 10.45 0.77 -1.95
CA ARG A 102 11.71 1.26 -1.38
C ARG A 102 11.74 2.78 -1.38
N SER A 103 12.20 3.36 -0.28
CA SER A 103 12.60 4.77 -0.21
C SER A 103 14.12 4.83 -0.12
N PHE A 104 14.73 5.55 -1.04
CA PHE A 104 16.18 5.67 -1.15
C PHE A 104 16.66 6.97 -0.51
N PHE A 105 17.63 6.84 0.38
CA PHE A 105 18.40 7.91 0.99
C PHE A 105 19.86 7.77 0.51
N SER A 106 20.72 8.70 0.91
CA SER A 106 22.14 8.77 0.53
C SER A 106 22.89 7.46 0.78
N GLU A 107 22.87 6.94 2.03
CA GLU A 107 23.46 5.63 2.36
C GLU A 107 22.50 4.70 3.12
N ARG A 108 21.19 4.97 3.03
CA ARG A 108 20.13 4.17 3.65
C ARG A 108 19.08 3.79 2.62
N THR A 109 18.55 2.58 2.72
CA THR A 109 17.36 2.14 2.00
C THR A 109 16.31 1.71 2.99
N GLU A 110 15.12 2.29 2.89
CA GLU A 110 13.97 1.84 3.66
C GLU A 110 13.06 0.97 2.81
N ILE A 111 12.62 -0.17 3.35
CA ILE A 111 11.89 -1.20 2.61
C ILE A 111 10.58 -1.50 3.34
N GLY A 112 9.47 -1.46 2.60
CA GLY A 112 8.15 -1.81 3.11
C GLY A 112 7.41 -2.78 2.19
N VAL A 113 6.17 -3.09 2.55
CA VAL A 113 5.20 -3.85 1.73
C VAL A 113 3.90 -3.08 1.64
N GLY A 114 3.35 -2.94 0.43
CA GLY A 114 2.16 -2.14 0.14
C GLY A 114 0.86 -2.83 0.53
N LEU A 115 -0.14 -2.04 0.94
CA LEU A 115 -1.47 -2.53 1.31
C LEU A 115 -2.23 -3.17 0.13
N CYS A 116 -1.82 -2.91 -1.12
CA CYS A 116 -2.42 -3.50 -2.34
C CYS A 116 -2.36 -5.04 -2.39
N CYS A 117 -1.57 -5.67 -1.51
CA CYS A 117 -1.57 -7.09 -1.26
C CYS A 117 -2.32 -7.43 0.03
N GLU A 118 -3.32 -8.33 -0.06
CA GLU A 118 -4.12 -8.70 1.11
C GLU A 118 -3.29 -9.34 2.25
N GLU A 119 -2.21 -10.05 1.93
CA GLU A 119 -1.34 -10.61 2.98
C GLU A 119 -0.52 -9.52 3.66
N ALA A 120 -0.05 -8.52 2.92
CA ALA A 120 0.63 -7.37 3.51
C ALA A 120 -0.33 -6.57 4.41
N ALA A 121 -1.55 -6.29 3.91
CA ALA A 121 -2.59 -5.65 4.69
C ALA A 121 -2.95 -6.47 5.95
N ARG A 122 -3.08 -7.79 5.85
CA ARG A 122 -3.30 -8.67 6.99
C ARG A 122 -2.17 -8.56 8.02
N LEU A 123 -0.90 -8.64 7.59
CA LEU A 123 0.25 -8.55 8.49
C LEU A 123 0.33 -7.20 9.21
N ILE A 124 0.02 -6.11 8.51
CA ILE A 124 0.03 -4.75 9.06
C ILE A 124 -1.13 -4.57 10.05
N LEU A 125 -2.36 -4.85 9.62
CA LEU A 125 -3.58 -4.59 10.41
C LEU A 125 -3.65 -5.48 11.64
N THR A 126 -3.34 -6.78 11.49
CA THR A 126 -3.55 -7.76 12.58
C THR A 126 -2.42 -7.80 13.60
N LYS A 127 -1.48 -6.85 13.56
CA LYS A 127 -0.38 -6.74 14.52
C LYS A 127 -0.83 -6.00 15.79
N PRO A 128 -0.95 -6.66 16.95
CA PRO A 128 -1.35 -5.98 18.19
C PRO A 128 -0.22 -5.19 18.82
N GLU A 129 1.05 -5.57 18.64
CA GLU A 129 2.20 -4.83 19.16
C GLU A 129 2.49 -3.55 18.35
N LYS A 130 3.09 -2.55 19.00
CA LYS A 130 3.56 -1.35 18.30
C LYS A 130 4.57 -1.76 17.22
N THR A 131 4.38 -1.26 16.00
CA THR A 131 5.35 -1.43 14.92
C THR A 131 6.66 -0.74 15.28
N THR A 132 7.78 -1.45 15.12
CA THR A 132 9.12 -0.90 15.34
C THR A 132 9.95 -1.05 14.08
N LEU A 133 10.87 -0.11 13.83
CA LEU A 133 11.81 -0.22 12.72
C LEU A 133 13.03 -1.05 13.12
N VAL A 134 13.34 -2.06 12.30
CA VAL A 134 14.57 -2.83 12.38
C VAL A 134 15.57 -2.18 11.45
N VAL A 135 16.74 -1.80 11.98
CA VAL A 135 17.84 -1.20 11.22
C VAL A 135 19.01 -2.18 11.17
N THR A 136 19.58 -2.38 9.98
CA THR A 136 20.71 -3.28 9.74
C THR A 136 21.76 -2.62 8.87
N GLY A 137 23.01 -3.08 8.97
CA GLY A 137 24.13 -2.50 8.23
C GLY A 137 24.56 -1.13 8.75
N GLU A 138 25.42 -0.47 7.98
CA GLU A 138 26.01 0.83 8.28
C GLU A 138 25.80 1.79 7.10
N GLY A 139 25.62 3.07 7.42
CA GLY A 139 25.43 4.16 6.47
C GLY A 139 25.27 5.48 7.22
N GLU A 140 25.74 6.55 6.61
CA GLU A 140 25.58 7.92 7.10
C GLU A 140 24.38 8.60 6.44
N LEU A 141 23.65 9.40 7.21
CA LEU A 141 22.58 10.25 6.73
C LEU A 141 23.07 11.69 6.73
N ASP A 142 22.64 12.48 5.75
CA ASP A 142 22.89 13.91 5.78
C ASP A 142 21.99 14.63 6.80
N GLU A 143 22.15 15.95 6.92
CA GLU A 143 21.41 16.76 7.89
C GLU A 143 19.90 16.78 7.62
N GLU A 144 19.49 16.82 6.35
CA GLU A 144 18.10 16.89 5.92
C GLU A 144 17.39 15.54 6.16
N GLU A 145 18.04 14.44 5.76
CA GLU A 145 17.59 13.08 6.01
C GLU A 145 17.46 12.80 7.51
N THR A 146 18.46 13.21 8.31
CA THR A 146 18.43 13.07 9.77
C THR A 146 17.27 13.84 10.39
N ALA A 147 17.02 15.08 9.93
CA ALA A 147 15.94 15.91 10.43
C ALA A 147 14.56 15.30 10.09
N LEU A 148 14.38 14.84 8.85
CA LEU A 148 13.15 14.20 8.40
C LEU A 148 12.84 12.93 9.21
N LEU A 149 13.81 12.04 9.35
CA LEU A 149 13.62 10.79 10.10
C LEU A 149 13.39 11.05 11.59
N THR A 150 14.05 12.05 12.18
CA THR A 150 13.79 12.47 13.57
C THR A 150 12.36 12.97 13.75
N LEU A 151 11.87 13.78 12.81
CA LEU A 151 10.47 14.23 12.83
C LEU A 151 9.52 13.05 12.69
N ARG A 152 9.76 12.14 11.75
CA ARG A 152 8.92 10.95 11.56
C ARG A 152 8.89 10.06 12.82
N ASP A 153 10.01 9.84 13.48
CA ASP A 153 10.05 9.06 14.74
C ASP A 153 9.22 9.72 15.85
N ARG A 154 9.18 11.06 15.88
CA ARG A 154 8.25 11.79 16.74
C ARG A 154 6.80 11.56 16.34
N LEU A 155 6.46 11.58 15.04
CA LEU A 155 5.11 11.28 14.56
C LEU A 155 4.69 9.84 14.92
N PHE A 156 5.59 8.87 14.80
CA PHE A 156 5.35 7.49 15.23
C PHE A 156 5.07 7.40 16.73
N THR A 157 5.84 8.12 17.55
CA THR A 157 5.64 8.16 19.00
C THR A 157 4.25 8.69 19.35
N LEU A 158 3.79 9.75 18.65
CA LEU A 158 2.44 10.30 18.82
C LEU A 158 1.37 9.30 18.36
N ALA A 159 1.53 8.72 17.17
CA ALA A 159 0.62 7.73 16.61
C ALA A 159 0.48 6.50 17.52
N GLN A 160 1.54 6.07 18.20
CA GLN A 160 1.53 4.89 19.07
C GLN A 160 1.25 5.20 20.55
N ASN A 161 0.85 6.43 20.89
CA ASN A 161 0.50 6.79 22.27
C ASN A 161 -0.89 6.25 22.66
N ARG A 162 -0.97 4.94 22.96
CA ARG A 162 -2.21 4.24 23.31
C ARG A 162 -2.88 4.71 24.61
N GLU A 163 -2.29 5.65 25.34
CA GLU A 163 -2.94 6.30 26.50
C GLU A 163 -3.99 7.33 26.05
N GLU A 164 -3.94 7.78 24.79
CA GLU A 164 -4.84 8.77 24.21
C GLU A 164 -5.74 8.16 23.12
N PRO A 165 -6.98 8.65 22.95
CA PRO A 165 -7.82 8.30 21.80
C PRO A 165 -7.13 8.60 20.47
N ILE A 166 -7.45 7.84 19.41
CA ILE A 166 -6.81 8.01 18.09
C ILE A 166 -6.97 9.42 17.52
N GLU A 167 -8.12 10.06 17.72
CA GLU A 167 -8.35 11.43 17.26
C GLU A 167 -7.41 12.44 17.93
N ARG A 168 -7.12 12.29 19.23
CA ARG A 168 -6.15 13.16 19.92
C ARG A 168 -4.74 12.97 19.40
N ARG A 169 -4.37 11.74 19.05
CA ARG A 169 -3.07 11.44 18.44
C ARG A 169 -2.95 12.06 17.05
N ILE A 170 -4.01 11.97 16.24
CA ILE A 170 -4.10 12.61 14.92
C ILE A 170 -3.93 14.13 15.02
N GLU A 171 -4.64 14.79 15.93
CA GLU A 171 -4.49 16.24 16.16
C GLU A 171 -3.05 16.61 16.53
N GLN A 172 -2.41 15.82 17.39
CA GLN A 172 -1.02 16.03 17.79
C GLN A 172 -0.04 15.84 16.63
N ILE A 173 -0.26 14.85 15.76
CA ILE A 173 0.55 14.61 14.56
C ILE A 173 0.46 15.81 13.61
N LEU A 174 -0.76 16.24 13.27
CA LEU A 174 -0.98 17.40 12.41
C LEU A 174 -0.31 18.65 13.00
N SER A 175 -0.51 18.91 14.29
CA SER A 175 0.13 20.04 14.97
C SER A 175 1.66 19.96 14.99
N ALA A 176 2.26 18.76 15.03
CA ALA A 176 3.70 18.59 15.12
C ALA A 176 4.44 18.92 13.81
N CYS A 177 3.76 18.85 12.67
CA CYS A 177 4.30 19.15 11.35
C CYS A 177 3.65 20.39 10.70
N GLY A 178 2.77 21.10 11.41
CA GLY A 178 2.06 22.26 10.87
C GLY A 178 1.04 21.90 9.79
N ALA A 179 0.64 20.62 9.73
CA ALA A 179 -0.27 20.10 8.73
C ALA A 179 -1.73 20.36 9.07
N HIS A 180 -2.56 20.38 8.02
CA HIS A 180 -4.00 20.51 8.11
C HIS A 180 -4.65 19.61 7.07
N VAL A 181 -5.73 18.93 7.45
CA VAL A 181 -6.63 18.28 6.49
C VAL A 181 -7.83 19.20 6.33
N PRO A 182 -8.16 19.68 5.12
CA PRO A 182 -9.30 20.55 4.87
C PRO A 182 -10.58 20.01 5.51
N ASP A 183 -11.24 20.87 6.29
CA ASP A 183 -12.53 20.57 6.92
C ASP A 183 -13.67 20.76 5.91
N VAL A 184 -13.74 19.82 4.96
CA VAL A 184 -14.80 19.76 3.95
C VAL A 184 -15.70 18.55 4.19
N PRO A 185 -16.98 18.59 3.79
CA PRO A 185 -17.89 17.46 3.93
C PRO A 185 -17.34 16.19 3.28
N LEU A 186 -17.62 15.04 3.89
CA LEU A 186 -17.14 13.75 3.37
C LEU A 186 -17.63 13.45 1.94
N ALA A 187 -18.83 13.92 1.57
CA ALA A 187 -19.32 13.84 0.20
C ALA A 187 -18.39 14.54 -0.80
N GLN A 188 -17.77 15.65 -0.41
CA GLN A 188 -16.83 16.38 -1.25
C GLN A 188 -15.50 15.63 -1.39
N TRP A 189 -15.02 14.98 -0.31
CA TRP A 189 -13.90 14.05 -0.43
C TRP A 189 -14.24 12.88 -1.34
N ALA A 190 -15.42 12.28 -1.22
CA ALA A 190 -15.86 11.21 -2.12
C ALA A 190 -15.89 11.66 -3.59
N GLU A 191 -16.38 12.87 -3.88
CA GLU A 191 -16.32 13.47 -5.22
C GLU A 191 -14.88 13.69 -5.71
N PHE A 192 -13.98 14.14 -4.84
CA PHE A 192 -12.57 14.28 -5.17
C PHE A 192 -11.94 12.93 -5.54
N TYR A 193 -12.14 11.88 -4.72
CA TYR A 193 -11.66 10.53 -5.03
C TYR A 193 -12.31 9.96 -6.31
N LEU A 194 -13.56 10.31 -6.62
CA LEU A 194 -14.20 9.96 -7.90
C LEU A 194 -13.58 10.71 -9.10
N SER A 195 -12.87 11.81 -8.88
CA SER A 195 -12.19 12.53 -9.97
C SER A 195 -10.80 11.98 -10.30
N LEU A 196 -10.24 11.17 -9.39
CA LEU A 196 -8.94 10.51 -9.56
C LEU A 196 -8.99 9.40 -10.64
N GLU A 197 -7.81 9.01 -11.11
CA GLU A 197 -7.63 7.83 -11.96
C GLU A 197 -8.09 6.59 -11.19
N ARG A 198 -8.97 5.78 -11.80
CA ARG A 198 -9.57 4.60 -11.19
C ARG A 198 -9.72 3.52 -12.26
N MET A 199 -9.46 2.28 -11.88
CA MET A 199 -9.53 1.12 -12.77
C MET A 199 -10.60 0.13 -12.32
N ASP A 200 -10.83 -0.01 -11.01
CA ASP A 200 -11.78 -0.98 -10.48
C ASP A 200 -13.19 -0.38 -10.31
N GLU A 201 -14.17 -0.99 -10.98
CA GLU A 201 -15.59 -0.62 -10.88
C GLU A 201 -16.15 -0.84 -9.47
N VAL A 202 -15.61 -1.79 -8.69
CA VAL A 202 -15.98 -1.99 -7.28
C VAL A 202 -15.57 -0.78 -6.45
N TRP A 203 -14.35 -0.27 -6.66
CA TRP A 203 -13.87 0.94 -5.98
C TRP A 203 -14.74 2.14 -6.34
N THR A 204 -15.09 2.27 -7.62
CA THR A 204 -16.03 3.30 -8.09
C THR A 204 -17.37 3.23 -7.38
N GLY A 205 -17.98 2.05 -7.30
CA GLY A 205 -19.26 1.87 -6.61
C GLY A 205 -19.19 2.18 -5.11
N ILE A 206 -18.07 1.87 -4.45
CA ILE A 206 -17.84 2.20 -3.03
C ILE A 206 -17.81 3.72 -2.83
N LEU A 207 -17.10 4.46 -3.69
CA LEU A 207 -17.01 5.92 -3.62
C LEU A 207 -18.34 6.61 -3.94
N GLU A 208 -19.10 6.10 -4.91
CA GLU A 208 -20.45 6.59 -5.21
C GLU A 208 -21.40 6.40 -4.01
N ALA A 209 -21.37 5.24 -3.37
CA ALA A 209 -22.12 4.98 -2.15
C ALA A 209 -21.66 5.86 -0.98
N LEU A 210 -20.35 6.11 -0.85
CA LEU A 210 -19.82 7.03 0.15
C LEU A 210 -20.37 8.44 -0.06
N ARG A 211 -20.41 8.93 -1.31
CA ARG A 211 -20.98 10.24 -1.64
C ARG A 211 -22.48 10.29 -1.32
N GLU A 212 -23.23 9.23 -1.62
CA GLU A 212 -24.69 9.16 -1.38
C GLU A 212 -25.03 9.14 0.11
N HIS A 213 -24.26 8.40 0.92
CA HIS A 213 -24.55 8.18 2.34
C HIS A 213 -23.69 9.01 3.30
N ALA A 214 -22.90 9.98 2.81
CA ALA A 214 -21.93 10.74 3.60
C ALA A 214 -22.52 11.36 4.87
N ASP A 215 -23.73 11.92 4.78
CA ASP A 215 -24.42 12.60 5.89
C ASP A 215 -25.10 11.62 6.89
N GLU A 216 -25.20 10.34 6.52
CA GLU A 216 -25.90 9.30 7.27
C GLU A 216 -24.94 8.29 7.93
N LEU A 217 -23.62 8.48 7.76
CA LEU A 217 -22.64 7.52 8.27
C LEU A 217 -22.66 7.43 9.80
N PRO A 218 -22.79 6.22 10.37
CA PRO A 218 -22.87 6.02 11.80
C PRO A 218 -21.46 5.98 12.42
N LEU A 219 -20.70 7.07 12.33
CA LEU A 219 -19.28 7.11 12.72
C LEU A 219 -19.05 6.76 14.21
N ASP A 220 -19.92 7.25 15.10
CA ASP A 220 -19.84 6.95 16.53
C ASP A 220 -20.17 5.48 16.83
N ASP A 221 -21.20 4.92 16.17
CA ASP A 221 -21.54 3.50 16.32
C ASP A 221 -20.45 2.60 15.73
N PHE A 222 -19.83 3.03 14.61
CA PHE A 222 -18.70 2.33 14.02
C PHE A 222 -17.47 2.38 14.93
N ALA A 223 -17.19 3.52 15.57
CA ALA A 223 -16.14 3.62 16.58
C ALA A 223 -16.40 2.66 17.75
N ALA A 224 -17.64 2.54 18.19
CA ALA A 224 -18.03 1.57 19.23
C ALA A 224 -17.89 0.12 18.77
N HIS A 225 -18.23 -0.18 17.50
CA HIS A 225 -18.05 -1.50 16.87
C HIS A 225 -16.57 -1.90 16.79
N MET A 226 -15.69 -0.93 16.53
CA MET A 226 -14.23 -1.14 16.44
C MET A 226 -13.54 -1.25 17.80
N LYS A 227 -14.27 -1.21 18.91
CA LYS A 227 -13.69 -1.35 20.25
C LYS A 227 -13.00 -2.71 20.43
N GLY A 228 -11.75 -2.69 20.87
CA GLY A 228 -10.85 -3.86 20.92
C GLY A 228 -10.05 -4.13 19.64
N ARG A 229 -10.33 -3.39 18.56
CA ARG A 229 -9.65 -3.45 17.26
C ARG A 229 -9.10 -2.07 16.83
N GLU A 230 -9.06 -1.11 17.75
CA GLU A 230 -8.61 0.27 17.47
C GLU A 230 -7.15 0.33 17.02
N THR A 231 -6.35 -0.68 17.39
CA THR A 231 -4.95 -0.80 16.95
C THR A 231 -4.84 -0.92 15.44
N GLU A 232 -5.84 -1.42 14.74
CA GLU A 232 -5.81 -1.59 13.29
C GLU A 232 -5.66 -0.24 12.57
N TYR A 233 -6.34 0.82 13.04
CA TYR A 233 -6.20 2.18 12.52
C TYR A 233 -4.92 2.89 12.98
N GLU A 234 -4.37 2.53 14.15
CA GLU A 234 -3.01 2.94 14.54
C GLU A 234 -1.96 2.37 13.57
N GLN A 235 -2.09 1.09 13.20
CA GLN A 235 -1.15 0.46 12.26
C GLN A 235 -1.26 1.08 10.86
N LEU A 236 -2.46 1.41 10.39
CA LEU A 236 -2.65 2.16 9.15
C LEU A 236 -1.97 3.53 9.19
N LEU A 237 -2.12 4.27 10.29
CA LEU A 237 -1.48 5.57 10.45
C LEU A 237 0.05 5.45 10.40
N ILE A 238 0.62 4.45 11.08
CA ILE A 238 2.06 4.17 11.02
C ILE A 238 2.48 3.77 9.61
N TYR A 239 1.70 2.93 8.93
CA TYR A 239 1.96 2.52 7.56
C TYR A 239 2.06 3.72 6.61
N PHE A 240 1.07 4.61 6.60
CA PHE A 240 1.07 5.76 5.70
C PHE A 240 2.19 6.74 6.04
N LEU A 241 2.45 6.99 7.33
CA LEU A 241 3.58 7.81 7.74
C LEU A 241 4.93 7.18 7.34
N TYR A 242 5.07 5.86 7.44
CA TYR A 242 6.28 5.15 7.06
C TYR A 242 6.51 5.18 5.54
N ARG A 243 5.46 4.95 4.75
CA ARG A 243 5.53 4.89 3.29
C ARG A 243 5.75 6.27 2.66
N HIS A 244 5.03 7.29 3.12
CA HIS A 244 4.89 8.54 2.36
C HIS A 244 5.68 9.72 2.93
N VAL A 245 5.98 9.77 4.24
CA VAL A 245 6.83 10.87 4.78
C VAL A 245 8.22 10.92 4.14
N PRO A 246 8.89 9.79 3.81
CA PRO A 246 10.19 9.84 3.12
C PRO A 246 10.18 10.57 1.78
N THR A 247 9.04 10.65 1.07
CA THR A 247 8.97 11.37 -0.22
C THR A 247 9.07 12.88 -0.06
N ALA A 248 8.95 13.40 1.18
CA ALA A 248 9.22 14.80 1.47
C ALA A 248 10.70 15.20 1.29
N LEU A 249 11.62 14.25 1.05
CA LEU A 249 12.99 14.59 0.61
C LEU A 249 13.02 15.18 -0.80
N ASP A 250 12.00 14.90 -1.62
CA ASP A 250 11.96 15.36 -3.01
C ASP A 250 11.45 16.80 -3.11
N ASP A 251 10.51 17.20 -2.24
CA ASP A 251 9.80 18.48 -2.31
C ASP A 251 9.87 19.34 -1.03
N GLY A 252 10.40 18.80 0.07
CA GLY A 252 10.48 19.46 1.39
C GLY A 252 9.15 19.51 2.15
N ASP A 253 8.08 18.92 1.63
CA ASP A 253 6.73 19.08 2.14
C ASP A 253 6.28 17.90 3.01
N VAL A 254 6.77 17.87 4.25
CA VAL A 254 6.34 16.89 5.26
C VAL A 254 4.88 17.10 5.67
N SER A 255 4.36 18.31 5.53
CA SER A 255 3.02 18.69 5.97
C SER A 255 1.96 17.95 5.17
N SER A 256 2.01 17.99 3.84
CA SER A 256 1.06 17.24 3.00
C SER A 256 1.19 15.73 3.19
N LYS A 257 2.40 15.17 3.38
CA LYS A 257 2.56 13.71 3.58
C LYS A 257 1.93 13.25 4.89
N ALA A 258 2.06 14.05 5.96
CA ALA A 258 1.41 13.77 7.24
C ALA A 258 -0.11 13.98 7.18
N ALA A 259 -0.58 15.02 6.48
CA ALA A 259 -2.00 15.25 6.23
C ALA A 259 -2.62 14.10 5.42
N PHE A 260 -1.88 13.60 4.42
CA PHE A 260 -2.29 12.48 3.59
C PHE A 260 -2.45 11.20 4.41
N ALA A 261 -1.50 10.90 5.29
CA ALA A 261 -1.61 9.76 6.21
C ALA A 261 -2.88 9.84 7.07
N VAL A 262 -3.22 11.03 7.57
CA VAL A 262 -4.44 11.25 8.36
C VAL A 262 -5.70 11.15 7.50
N LEU A 263 -5.73 11.79 6.32
CA LEU A 263 -6.86 11.73 5.39
C LEU A 263 -7.17 10.28 4.99
N SER A 264 -6.13 9.50 4.68
CA SER A 264 -6.25 8.09 4.29
C SER A 264 -6.87 7.24 5.40
N VAL A 265 -6.41 7.42 6.64
CA VAL A 265 -6.97 6.72 7.82
C VAL A 265 -8.43 7.12 8.03
N ARG A 266 -8.77 8.41 7.93
CA ARG A 266 -10.13 8.92 8.08
C ARG A 266 -11.06 8.38 7.00
N LEU A 267 -10.63 8.38 5.74
CA LEU A 267 -11.41 7.82 4.64
C LEU A 267 -11.64 6.32 4.85
N LEU A 268 -10.61 5.54 5.16
CA LEU A 268 -10.75 4.10 5.42
C LEU A 268 -11.65 3.82 6.64
N PHE A 269 -11.65 4.68 7.65
CA PHE A 269 -12.59 4.62 8.76
C PHE A 269 -14.03 4.87 8.31
N SER A 270 -14.26 5.92 7.50
CA SER A 270 -15.57 6.21 6.92
C SER A 270 -16.08 5.11 5.99
N LEU A 271 -15.20 4.50 5.19
CA LEU A 271 -15.54 3.37 4.33
C LEU A 271 -15.91 2.11 5.14
N GLY A 272 -15.26 1.89 6.28
CA GLY A 272 -15.67 0.85 7.23
C GLY A 272 -17.06 1.11 7.81
N ALA A 273 -17.35 2.36 8.20
CA ALA A 273 -18.67 2.76 8.68
C ALA A 273 -19.76 2.60 7.60
N LEU A 274 -19.45 2.97 6.35
CA LEU A 274 -20.32 2.74 5.19
C LEU A 274 -20.58 1.25 4.98
N HIS A 275 -19.53 0.42 5.04
CA HIS A 275 -19.66 -1.03 4.90
C HIS A 275 -20.59 -1.60 5.99
N LEU A 276 -20.39 -1.20 7.25
CA LEU A 276 -21.25 -1.60 8.36
C LEU A 276 -22.71 -1.16 8.15
N LEU A 277 -22.94 0.08 7.69
CA LEU A 277 -24.27 0.60 7.40
C LEU A 277 -24.99 -0.23 6.33
N LEU A 278 -24.30 -0.57 5.25
CA LEU A 278 -24.90 -1.25 4.09
C LEU A 278 -25.05 -2.76 4.29
N ARG A 279 -24.17 -3.39 5.07
CA ARG A 279 -24.10 -4.86 5.22
C ARG A 279 -24.54 -5.36 6.59
N GLY A 280 -24.55 -4.50 7.61
CA GLY A 280 -24.89 -4.85 8.99
C GLY A 280 -23.78 -5.57 9.76
N GLU A 281 -22.63 -5.82 9.12
CA GLU A 281 -21.44 -6.38 9.74
C GLU A 281 -20.17 -5.75 9.15
N PHE A 282 -19.07 -5.77 9.90
CA PHE A 282 -17.75 -5.35 9.43
C PHE A 282 -16.66 -6.17 10.12
N THR A 283 -15.98 -7.01 9.36
CA THR A 283 -14.97 -7.96 9.83
C THR A 283 -13.55 -7.48 9.56
N VAL A 284 -12.54 -8.24 10.01
CA VAL A 284 -11.13 -7.98 9.68
C VAL A 284 -10.88 -8.17 8.18
N GLU A 285 -11.53 -9.16 7.57
CA GLU A 285 -11.38 -9.45 6.14
C GLU A 285 -11.95 -8.31 5.27
N ASP A 286 -13.05 -7.68 5.70
CA ASP A 286 -13.61 -6.52 5.02
C ASP A 286 -12.68 -5.31 5.10
N GLN A 287 -12.04 -5.10 6.26
CA GLN A 287 -11.06 -4.04 6.42
C GLN A 287 -9.80 -4.27 5.58
N ILE A 288 -9.29 -5.50 5.53
CA ILE A 288 -8.18 -5.89 4.66
C ILE A 288 -8.53 -5.58 3.21
N GLU A 289 -9.72 -5.95 2.75
CA GLU A 289 -10.14 -5.70 1.38
C GLU A 289 -10.29 -4.22 1.05
N LEU A 290 -10.87 -3.42 1.96
CA LEU A 290 -10.95 -1.97 1.77
C LEU A 290 -9.56 -1.32 1.69
N CYS A 291 -8.62 -1.73 2.55
CA CYS A 291 -7.24 -1.22 2.52
C CYS A 291 -6.53 -1.64 1.24
N ARG A 292 -6.77 -2.86 0.76
CA ARG A 292 -6.20 -3.39 -0.47
C ARG A 292 -6.68 -2.63 -1.70
N LEU A 293 -8.00 -2.43 -1.81
CA LEU A 293 -8.61 -1.64 -2.89
C LEU A 293 -8.12 -0.20 -2.86
N TYR A 294 -8.16 0.45 -1.69
CA TYR A 294 -7.65 1.82 -1.54
C TYR A 294 -6.21 1.94 -2.02
N SER A 295 -5.34 1.04 -1.57
CA SER A 295 -3.92 1.09 -1.95
C SER A 295 -3.73 0.90 -3.44
N ALA A 296 -4.39 -0.10 -4.03
CA ALA A 296 -4.27 -0.41 -5.46
C ALA A 296 -4.76 0.73 -6.35
N GLU A 297 -5.85 1.40 -5.97
CA GLU A 297 -6.49 2.44 -6.78
C GLU A 297 -5.93 3.83 -6.52
N VAL A 298 -5.29 4.06 -5.36
CA VAL A 298 -4.80 5.38 -4.96
C VAL A 298 -3.28 5.44 -4.93
N GLU A 299 -2.62 4.57 -4.16
CA GLU A 299 -1.20 4.73 -3.81
C GLU A 299 -0.21 4.28 -4.89
N TYR A 300 -0.70 3.67 -5.98
CA TYR A 300 0.11 3.17 -7.09
C TYR A 300 -0.09 3.97 -8.39
N SER A 301 -0.77 5.11 -8.33
CA SER A 301 -0.83 6.11 -9.41
C SER A 301 -0.16 7.39 -8.93
N ASP A 302 0.93 7.79 -9.58
CA ASP A 302 1.67 9.01 -9.25
C ASP A 302 0.77 10.25 -9.45
N ASP A 303 -0.03 10.27 -10.52
CA ASP A 303 -1.01 11.34 -10.80
C ASP A 303 -2.04 11.48 -9.65
N ASN A 304 -2.50 10.36 -9.09
CA ASN A 304 -3.39 10.38 -7.94
C ASN A 304 -2.71 10.91 -6.68
N MET A 305 -1.49 10.47 -6.42
CA MET A 305 -0.71 10.89 -5.25
C MET A 305 -0.39 12.40 -5.31
N ASP A 306 0.01 12.90 -6.47
CA ASP A 306 0.26 14.32 -6.71
C ASP A 306 -1.00 15.16 -6.48
N ALA A 307 -2.14 14.75 -7.05
CA ALA A 307 -3.41 15.44 -6.85
C ALA A 307 -3.84 15.47 -5.37
N LEU A 308 -3.59 14.38 -4.63
CA LEU A 308 -3.87 14.28 -3.20
C LEU A 308 -2.97 15.19 -2.36
N PHE A 309 -1.67 15.24 -2.65
CA PHE A 309 -0.76 16.15 -1.96
C PHE A 309 -1.09 17.61 -2.25
N ASP A 310 -1.40 17.95 -3.51
CA ASP A 310 -1.83 19.29 -3.91
C ASP A 310 -3.11 19.75 -3.19
N ALA A 311 -4.06 18.85 -2.98
CA ALA A 311 -5.28 19.14 -2.23
C ALA A 311 -5.04 19.35 -0.72
N LEU A 312 -3.85 19.01 -0.22
CA LEU A 312 -3.45 19.06 1.19
C LEU A 312 -2.39 20.11 1.51
N LEU A 313 -1.92 20.85 0.50
CA LEU A 313 -1.07 22.05 0.62
C LEU A 313 -1.84 23.24 1.21
#